data_AF-T0ZFX0-F1
#
_entry.id   AF-T0ZFX0-F1
#
_cell.length_a   1.000
_cell.length_b   1.000
_cell.length_c   1.000
_cell.angle_alpha   90.00
_cell.angle_beta   90.00
_cell.angle_gamma   90.00
#
_symmetry.space_group_name_H-M   'P 1'
#
loop_
_entity.id
_entity.type
_entity.pdbx_description
1 polymer ?
#
loop_
_entity_poly.entity_id
_entity_poly.type
_entity_poly.pdbx_seq_one_letter_code
_entity_poly.pdbx_strand_id
1 'polypeptide(L)'
;SDYAMRIWLNPNKLHAYGLSATSVLQAIQGQNIQIAAGSIGAAPAVPGQQISATVTTQGWFNSPKQFGNILLRTNPDGTSVYVKDVADVGLGLQDYAFSAKVNRTRVSAFGIQLLPGANSLKVMSQVKAKMRQLQKSFP
;
A
#
# COMPACT_ATOMS: atom_id res chain seq x y z
N SER A 1 -4.28 3.98 -12.80
CA SER A 1 -4.36 2.77 -11.97
C SER A 1 -3.52 3.03 -10.75
N ASP A 2 -4.13 2.91 -9.57
CA ASP A 2 -3.40 3.06 -8.33
C ASP A 2 -2.43 1.89 -8.12
N TYR A 3 -1.34 2.15 -7.40
CA TYR A 3 -0.43 1.11 -6.96
C TYR A 3 -1.01 0.42 -5.73
N ALA A 4 -0.86 -0.90 -5.68
CA ALA A 4 -1.18 -1.69 -4.50
C ALA A 4 0.06 -2.47 -4.05
N MET A 5 0.13 -2.73 -2.74
CA MET A 5 1.04 -3.75 -2.24
C MET A 5 0.54 -5.11 -2.70
N ARG A 6 1.37 -5.82 -3.47
CA ARG A 6 1.07 -7.17 -3.96
C ARG A 6 1.88 -8.17 -3.15
N ILE A 7 1.20 -9.21 -2.69
CA ILE A 7 1.77 -10.33 -1.95
C ILE A 7 1.39 -11.59 -2.72
N TRP A 8 2.34 -12.14 -3.47
CA TRP A 8 2.14 -13.31 -4.31
C TRP A 8 2.55 -14.55 -3.53
N LEU A 9 1.56 -15.25 -2.97
CA LEU A 9 1.78 -16.43 -2.14
C LEU A 9 2.37 -17.58 -2.95
N ASN A 10 3.36 -18.26 -2.39
CA ASN A 10 3.90 -19.51 -2.92
C ASN A 10 3.26 -20.71 -2.19
N PRO A 11 2.37 -21.48 -2.85
CA PRO A 11 1.63 -22.56 -2.20
C PRO A 11 2.53 -23.69 -1.70
N ASN A 12 3.63 -23.98 -2.40
CA ASN A 12 4.58 -25.02 -2.00
C ASN A 12 5.31 -24.64 -0.71
N LYS A 13 5.73 -23.38 -0.60
CA LYS A 13 6.37 -22.88 0.62
C LYS A 13 5.38 -22.82 1.79
N LEU A 14 4.16 -22.33 1.55
CA LEU A 14 3.10 -22.36 2.57
C LEU A 14 2.86 -23.77 3.10
N HIS A 15 2.74 -24.76 2.21
CA HIS A 15 2.60 -26.16 2.59
C HIS A 15 3.81 -26.67 3.39
N ALA A 16 5.03 -26.36 2.98
CA ALA A 16 6.25 -26.78 3.68
C ALA A 16 6.33 -26.21 5.12
N TYR A 17 5.81 -25.00 5.35
CA TYR A 17 5.71 -24.41 6.69
C TYR A 17 4.42 -24.78 7.42
N GLY A 18 3.50 -25.53 6.82
CA GLY A 18 2.19 -25.84 7.41
C GLY A 18 1.31 -24.61 7.62
N LEU A 19 1.43 -23.61 6.73
CA LEU A 19 0.69 -22.35 6.78
C LEU A 19 -0.40 -22.31 5.70
N SER A 20 -1.49 -21.60 5.99
CA SER A 20 -2.56 -21.35 5.02
C SER A 20 -2.51 -19.92 4.50
N ALA A 21 -3.14 -19.68 3.35
CA ALA A 21 -3.34 -18.31 2.85
C ALA A 21 -4.11 -17.44 3.87
N THR A 22 -5.07 -18.03 4.58
CA THR A 22 -5.82 -17.35 5.66
C THR A 22 -4.90 -16.91 6.79
N SER A 23 -3.93 -17.74 7.19
CA SER A 23 -2.94 -17.39 8.22
C SER A 23 -2.12 -16.17 7.82
N VAL A 24 -1.73 -16.07 6.54
CA VAL A 24 -1.02 -14.90 6.01
C VAL A 24 -1.91 -13.66 6.03
N LEU A 25 -3.17 -13.78 5.58
CA LEU A 25 -4.13 -12.67 5.61
C LEU A 25 -4.34 -12.13 7.03
N GLN A 26 -4.52 -13.03 8.00
CA GLN A 26 -4.68 -12.67 9.42
C GLN A 26 -3.44 -11.98 9.97
N ALA A 27 -2.24 -12.48 9.66
CA ALA A 27 -1.00 -11.84 10.08
C ALA A 27 -0.85 -10.42 9.50
N ILE A 28 -1.21 -10.23 8.22
CA ILE A 28 -1.21 -8.91 7.60
C ILE A 28 -2.21 -7.99 8.30
N GLN A 29 -3.45 -8.43 8.51
CA GLN A 29 -4.49 -7.63 9.16
C GLN A 29 -4.16 -7.30 10.62
N GLY A 30 -3.43 -8.17 11.33
CA GLY A 30 -3.06 -7.96 12.73
C GLY A 30 -1.83 -7.09 12.94
N GLN A 31 -0.91 -7.01 11.97
CA GLN A 31 0.36 -6.27 12.10
C GLN A 31 0.41 -5.00 11.25
N ASN A 32 -0.30 -4.96 10.12
CA ASN A 32 -0.47 -3.73 9.35
C ASN A 32 -1.68 -2.97 9.89
N ILE A 33 -1.52 -2.31 11.03
CA ILE A 33 -2.59 -1.56 11.71
C ILE A 33 -2.08 -0.21 12.19
N GLN A 34 -3.00 0.70 12.44
CA GLN A 34 -2.72 1.97 13.11
C GLN A 34 -3.31 1.94 14.51
N ILE A 35 -2.44 1.97 15.52
CA ILE A 35 -2.85 1.96 16.92
C ILE A 35 -2.73 3.37 17.48
N ALA A 36 -3.83 3.93 17.98
CA ALA A 36 -3.79 5.13 18.81
C ALA A 36 -3.27 4.77 20.20
N ALA A 37 -1.99 5.02 20.48
CA ALA A 37 -1.39 4.72 21.79
C ALA A 37 -1.61 5.80 22.85
N GLY A 38 -2.38 6.84 22.52
CA GLY A 38 -2.70 7.92 23.45
C GLY A 38 -1.50 8.81 23.78
N SER A 39 -1.44 9.28 25.01
CA SER A 39 -0.42 10.22 25.47
C SER A 39 -0.08 9.98 26.93
N ILE A 40 1.19 10.14 27.27
CA ILE A 40 1.71 10.11 28.64
C ILE A 40 1.44 11.49 29.24
N GLY A 41 0.88 11.54 30.46
CA GLY A 41 0.64 12.81 31.17
C GLY A 41 -0.52 13.66 30.62
N ALA A 42 -1.42 13.07 29.85
CA ALA A 42 -2.66 13.73 29.44
C ALA A 42 -3.69 13.79 30.58
N ALA A 43 -4.59 14.78 30.49
CA ALA A 43 -5.63 14.97 31.49
C ALA A 43 -6.67 13.83 31.48
N PRO A 44 -7.20 13.43 32.66
CA PRO A 44 -6.84 13.93 33.98
C PRO A 44 -5.50 13.37 34.47
N ALA A 45 -4.55 14.27 34.78
CA ALA A 45 -3.21 13.90 35.21
C ALA A 45 -3.05 14.04 36.73
N VAL A 46 -2.10 13.30 37.30
CA VAL A 46 -1.76 13.40 38.72
C VAL A 46 -1.17 14.78 39.06
N PRO A 47 -1.42 15.34 40.26
CA PRO A 47 -0.81 16.61 40.67
C PRO A 47 0.72 16.58 40.58
N GLY A 48 1.32 17.58 39.96
CA GLY A 48 2.77 17.65 39.74
C GLY A 48 3.27 17.01 38.45
N GLN A 49 2.40 16.49 37.56
CA GLN A 49 2.80 16.02 36.24
C GLN A 49 3.31 17.19 35.36
N GLN A 50 4.61 17.20 35.05
CA GLN A 50 5.25 18.26 34.25
C GLN A 50 5.43 17.89 32.77
N ILE A 51 5.44 16.60 32.44
CA ILE A 51 5.72 16.11 31.09
C ILE A 51 4.42 15.56 30.49
N SER A 52 4.08 16.03 29.29
CA SER A 52 3.05 15.43 28.44
C SER A 52 3.63 15.13 27.07
N ALA A 53 3.41 13.91 26.56
CA ALA A 53 3.92 13.48 25.27
C ALA A 53 2.94 12.52 24.59
N THR A 54 2.67 12.75 23.31
CA THR A 54 1.89 11.83 22.48
C THR A 54 2.70 10.59 22.15
N VAL A 55 2.14 9.42 22.43
CA VAL A 55 2.76 8.14 22.08
C VAL A 55 2.42 7.84 20.62
N THR A 56 3.45 7.76 19.79
CA THR A 56 3.33 7.33 18.39
C THR A 56 3.78 5.88 18.27
N THR A 57 2.94 5.06 17.65
CA THR A 57 3.26 3.66 17.33
C THR A 57 3.62 3.54 15.86
N GLN A 58 4.12 2.37 15.46
CA GLN A 58 4.18 2.02 14.04
C GLN A 58 2.75 2.03 13.48
N GLY A 59 2.50 2.94 12.56
CA GLY A 59 1.27 2.94 11.76
C GLY A 59 1.37 1.94 10.59
N TRP A 60 0.48 2.12 9.62
CA TRP A 60 0.44 1.31 8.40
C TRP A 60 1.82 1.15 7.75
N PHE A 61 2.11 -0.07 7.31
CA PHE A 61 3.28 -0.35 6.49
C PHE A 61 3.12 0.31 5.12
N ASN A 62 4.22 0.88 4.62
CA ASN A 62 4.25 1.63 3.37
C ASN A 62 5.30 1.13 2.38
N SER A 63 6.06 0.09 2.75
CA SER A 63 7.13 -0.45 1.91
C SER A 63 7.05 -1.97 1.77
N PRO A 64 7.47 -2.55 0.63
CA PRO A 64 7.53 -4.00 0.45
C PRO A 64 8.37 -4.70 1.54
N LYS A 65 9.43 -4.04 2.00
CA LYS A 65 10.30 -4.55 3.06
C LYS A 65 9.56 -4.73 4.39
N GLN A 66 8.69 -3.79 4.77
CA GLN A 66 7.89 -3.91 5.99
C GLN A 66 6.89 -5.07 5.87
N PHE A 67 6.17 -5.15 4.75
CA PHE A 67 5.23 -6.26 4.50
C PHE A 67 5.93 -7.63 4.46
N GLY A 68 7.13 -7.71 3.87
CA GLY A 68 7.91 -8.94 3.86
C GLY A 68 8.40 -9.39 5.24
N ASN A 69 8.53 -8.47 6.19
CA ASN A 69 8.95 -8.76 7.57
C ASN A 69 7.80 -8.99 8.54
N ILE A 70 6.56 -9.11 8.04
CA ILE A 70 5.41 -9.52 8.86
C ILE A 70 5.65 -10.95 9.35
N LEU A 71 5.59 -11.14 10.67
CA LEU A 71 5.80 -12.45 11.30
C LEU A 71 4.57 -13.33 11.10
N LEU A 72 4.77 -14.55 10.62
CA LEU A 72 3.70 -15.54 10.43
C LEU A 72 3.66 -16.58 11.55
N ARG A 73 4.84 -17.06 11.98
CA ARG A 73 4.96 -18.08 13.02
C ARG A 73 6.34 -18.03 13.65
N THR A 74 6.42 -18.37 14.93
CA THR A 74 7.65 -18.74 15.61
C THR A 74 7.59 -20.23 15.94
N ASN A 75 8.59 -20.98 15.52
CA ASN A 75 8.72 -22.41 15.75
C ASN A 75 9.27 -22.67 17.17
N PRO A 76 9.07 -23.88 17.73
CA PRO A 76 9.56 -24.23 19.07
C PRO A 76 11.09 -24.14 19.22
N ASP A 77 11.84 -24.24 18.12
CA ASP A 77 13.30 -24.10 18.06
C ASP A 77 13.77 -22.62 18.04
N GLY A 78 12.85 -21.66 18.12
CA GLY A 78 13.14 -20.23 18.07
C GLY A 78 13.24 -19.65 16.67
N THR A 79 13.16 -20.47 15.62
CA THR A 79 13.16 -19.96 14.24
C THR A 79 11.83 -19.27 13.92
N SER A 80 11.89 -18.19 13.15
CA SER A 80 10.71 -17.42 12.75
C SER A 80 10.47 -17.50 11.24
N VAL A 81 9.20 -17.56 10.86
CA VAL A 81 8.75 -17.54 9.47
C VAL A 81 8.06 -16.21 9.20
N TYR A 82 8.46 -15.52 8.15
CA TYR A 82 7.93 -14.23 7.73
C TYR A 82 7.20 -14.33 6.38
N VAL A 83 6.44 -13.30 6.01
CA VAL A 83 5.76 -13.23 4.71
C VAL A 83 6.72 -13.41 3.54
N LYS A 84 7.90 -12.77 3.57
CA LYS A 84 8.92 -12.92 2.52
C LYS A 84 9.40 -14.36 2.32
N ASP A 85 9.26 -15.21 3.34
CA ASP A 85 9.72 -16.60 3.25
C ASP A 85 8.71 -17.44 2.45
N VAL A 86 7.44 -17.03 2.39
CA VAL A 86 6.35 -17.75 1.72
C VAL A 86 5.69 -16.98 0.57
N ALA A 87 6.11 -15.76 0.29
CA ALA A 87 5.50 -14.91 -0.73
C ALA A 87 6.48 -13.89 -1.32
N ASP A 88 6.26 -13.51 -2.59
CA ASP A 88 6.92 -12.36 -3.20
C ASP A 88 6.14 -11.09 -2.92
N VAL A 89 6.81 -10.09 -2.34
CA VAL A 89 6.19 -8.83 -1.91
C VAL A 89 6.72 -7.67 -2.75
N GLY A 90 5.82 -6.89 -3.35
CA GLY A 90 6.23 -5.77 -4.20
C GLY A 90 5.10 -4.78 -4.48
N LEU A 91 5.47 -3.59 -4.95
CA LEU A 91 4.51 -2.65 -5.51
C LEU A 91 4.12 -3.11 -6.91
N GLY A 92 2.82 -3.22 -7.14
CA GLY A 92 2.26 -3.58 -8.43
C GLY A 92 1.02 -2.75 -8.74
N LEU A 93 0.43 -2.99 -9.90
CA LEU A 93 -0.86 -2.40 -10.22
C LEU A 93 -1.92 -2.98 -9.27
N GLN A 94 -2.87 -2.15 -8.84
CA GLN A 94 -4.05 -2.64 -8.15
C GLN A 94 -4.83 -3.64 -9.02
N ASP A 95 -4.94 -3.34 -10.31
CA ASP A 95 -5.63 -4.16 -11.30
C ASP A 95 -4.76 -4.32 -12.57
N TYR A 96 -4.76 -5.53 -13.11
CA TYR A 96 -4.02 -5.92 -14.32
C TYR A 96 -4.93 -6.13 -15.55
N ALA A 97 -6.23 -5.85 -15.45
CA ALA A 97 -7.22 -6.06 -16.52
C ALA A 97 -7.00 -5.16 -17.75
N PHE A 98 -6.36 -4.00 -17.59
CA PHE A 98 -6.12 -3.05 -18.67
C PHE A 98 -4.62 -2.84 -18.92
N SER A 99 -4.22 -2.87 -20.18
CA SER A 99 -2.88 -2.46 -20.60
C SER A 99 -2.98 -1.54 -21.83
N ALA A 100 -2.26 -0.42 -21.80
CA ALA A 100 -2.20 0.52 -22.91
C ALA A 100 -0.80 0.52 -23.53
N LYS A 101 -0.75 0.41 -24.87
CA LYS A 101 0.48 0.47 -25.66
C LYS A 101 0.29 1.40 -26.85
N VAL A 102 1.29 2.22 -27.12
CA VAL A 102 1.40 3.02 -28.35
C VAL A 102 2.71 2.66 -29.01
N ASN A 103 2.67 2.23 -30.27
CA ASN A 103 3.86 1.80 -31.02
C ASN A 103 4.73 0.78 -30.26
N ARG A 104 4.10 -0.21 -29.62
CA ARG A 104 4.72 -1.24 -28.75
C ARG A 104 5.32 -0.73 -27.42
N THR A 105 5.31 0.56 -27.17
CA THR A 105 5.74 1.16 -25.89
C THR A 105 4.57 1.20 -24.91
N ARG A 106 4.80 0.76 -23.65
CA ARG A 106 3.78 0.87 -22.60
C ARG A 106 3.56 2.34 -22.25
N VAL A 107 2.29 2.72 -22.14
CA VAL A 107 1.90 4.09 -21.75
C VAL A 107 0.83 4.04 -20.67
N SER A 108 0.72 5.11 -19.90
CA SER A 108 -0.49 5.38 -19.13
C SER A 108 -1.48 6.12 -20.03
N ALA A 109 -2.76 5.76 -19.96
CA ALA A 109 -3.82 6.37 -20.76
C ALA A 109 -5.03 6.69 -19.89
N PHE A 110 -5.75 7.74 -20.27
CA PHE A 110 -7.03 8.11 -19.68
C PHE A 110 -7.99 8.54 -20.80
N GLY A 111 -9.26 8.19 -20.66
CA GLY A 111 -10.33 8.62 -21.56
C GLY A 111 -10.96 9.92 -21.06
N ILE A 112 -11.36 10.78 -21.98
CA ILE A 112 -12.08 12.02 -21.66
C ILE A 112 -13.47 11.92 -22.27
N GLN A 113 -14.49 11.94 -21.43
CA GLN A 113 -15.88 11.95 -21.86
C GLN A 113 -16.43 13.37 -21.73
N LEU A 114 -17.14 13.82 -22.77
CA LEU A 114 -17.77 15.14 -22.76
C LEU A 114 -19.07 15.09 -21.96
N LEU A 115 -19.29 16.13 -21.15
CA LEU A 115 -20.61 16.37 -20.57
C LEU A 115 -21.62 16.72 -21.68
N PRO A 116 -22.91 16.38 -21.53
CA PRO A 116 -23.95 16.80 -22.47
C PRO A 116 -23.94 18.32 -22.68
N GLY A 117 -23.98 18.75 -23.95
CA GLY A 117 -23.93 20.18 -24.32
C GLY A 117 -22.55 20.84 -24.26
N ALA A 118 -21.49 20.12 -23.87
CA ALA A 118 -20.13 20.67 -23.83
C ALA A 118 -19.55 20.87 -25.25
N ASN A 119 -18.81 21.97 -25.43
CA ASN A 119 -18.09 22.24 -26.67
C ASN A 119 -16.79 21.41 -26.73
N SER A 120 -16.72 20.48 -27.69
CA SER A 120 -15.60 19.54 -27.86
C SER A 120 -14.26 20.23 -28.12
N LEU A 121 -14.22 21.28 -28.94
CA LEU A 121 -12.99 22.03 -29.25
C LEU A 121 -12.46 22.78 -28.03
N LYS A 122 -13.36 23.36 -27.23
CA LYS A 122 -13.01 24.04 -25.97
C LYS A 122 -12.45 23.05 -24.95
N VAL A 123 -13.07 21.89 -24.80
CA VAL A 123 -12.55 20.84 -23.89
C VAL A 123 -11.18 20.36 -24.36
N MET A 124 -11.01 20.09 -25.67
CA MET A 124 -9.72 19.68 -26.22
C MET A 124 -8.60 20.71 -25.95
N SER A 125 -8.88 22.00 -26.14
CA SER A 125 -7.86 23.05 -25.93
C SER A 125 -7.46 23.16 -24.46
N GLN A 126 -8.42 23.06 -23.54
CA GLN A 126 -8.18 23.06 -22.09
C GLN A 126 -7.37 21.84 -21.65
N VAL A 127 -7.71 20.64 -22.14
CA VAL A 127 -6.96 19.42 -21.86
C VAL A 127 -5.51 19.54 -22.31
N LYS A 128 -5.27 20.00 -23.55
CA LYS A 128 -3.91 20.22 -24.07
C LYS A 128 -3.14 21.26 -23.24
N ALA A 129 -3.80 22.33 -22.81
CA ALA A 129 -3.20 23.35 -21.95
C ALA A 129 -2.81 22.77 -20.58
N LYS A 130 -3.69 21.97 -19.96
CA LYS A 130 -3.40 21.33 -18.67
C LYS A 130 -2.25 20.32 -18.78
N MET A 131 -2.21 19.53 -19.85
CA MET A 131 -1.11 18.60 -20.10
C MET A 131 0.24 19.31 -20.23
N ARG A 132 0.30 20.45 -20.93
CA ARG A 132 1.52 21.28 -21.00
C ARG A 132 1.95 21.82 -19.63
N GLN A 133 1.00 22.15 -18.76
CA GLN A 133 1.30 22.57 -17.39
C GLN A 133 1.91 21.42 -16.57
N LEU A 134 1.28 20.23 -16.62
CA LEU A 134 1.70 19.06 -15.86
C LEU A 134 3.02 18.44 -16.34
N GLN A 135 3.32 18.56 -17.64
CA GLN A 135 4.55 18.05 -18.23
C GLN A 135 5.82 18.54 -17.49
N LYS A 136 5.77 19.73 -16.88
CA LYS A 136 6.91 20.31 -16.14
C LYS A 136 7.30 19.53 -14.88
N SER A 137 6.41 18.71 -14.33
CA SER A 137 6.65 17.93 -13.12
C SER A 137 6.66 16.43 -13.39
N PHE A 138 6.70 16.00 -14.65
CA PHE A 138 6.86 14.59 -14.97
C PHE A 138 8.31 14.17 -14.74
N PRO A 139 8.53 12.95 -14.22
CA PRO A 139 9.87 12.40 -14.03
C PRO A 139 10.60 12.17 -15.35
#